data_AF-A0A3M1RPM7-F1
#
_entry.id   AF-A0A3M1RPM7-F1
#
_cell.length_a   1.000
_cell.length_b   1.000
_cell.length_c   1.000
_cell.angle_alpha   90.00
_cell.angle_beta   90.00
_cell.angle_gamma   90.00
#
_symmetry.space_group_name_H-M   'P 1'
#
loop_
_entity.id
_entity.type
_entity.pdbx_description
1 polymer ?
#
loop_
_entity_poly.entity_id
_entity_poly.type
_entity_poly.pdbx_seq_one_letter_code
_entity_poly.pdbx_strand_id
1 'polypeptide(L)'
;MKSVLCNRQGFALVTTLGTLSILMALLSSYYILNMVEIGTSQSSTDSTTGFYVAEAGLNLRAEEIRQTFLGFNRPTGTSPEENGACSGTNQGSGDFVCKSYDLAGRTATTYVVEEAGNPQIITIPPGELYQNLNAQEYRYTAYSVAKNSKGKTEAILALRFKSRLVPLFQFAAFYNKDLEILPGPTMTLAGPVHTNGDLYLDAGNSLDILGQVTTAGDLYRGRKNSNTCNGHPVRVIDPVNLRELPSCSGGRTQIDESALGPWNGMIQTGVDVVTVPTVDSFDPTPGKLYWDKADLRVVLKLDAAENALAIEVRNADNSVAVADLPGLGGDCAAAVDTTYISEDGAANSFYNNREGKDIRMLEVNLQKLFNCIHNNSLLGAGKGLDDTSEGGLVFYFTVEGPNSNTINNYGVRLKNGGELKATTPGAPAIQGLTVVTNQAIYIQGDYNKTNKKPAAILADSLNVLSNNWDDSKDTLSVNSRVATETTINAAFLAGTDITGGVEGSGGQDKGSYNGGLENYPRFHEKWTGVALHYRGSFVSLGTPQHVNGAWKYGNPQYKAPIRDWGYDTDFNDASNLPPLSPRFVYLRQELFVREFDQ
;
A
#
# COMPACT_ATOMS: atom_id res chain seq x y z
N MET A 1 97.52 16.48 -65.58
CA MET A 1 96.82 15.35 -64.94
C MET A 1 97.43 15.17 -63.55
N LYS A 2 96.61 15.16 -62.49
CA LYS A 2 96.93 15.02 -61.04
C LYS A 2 97.49 16.25 -60.31
N SER A 3 96.59 17.07 -59.76
CA SER A 3 96.70 17.61 -58.39
C SER A 3 95.45 18.39 -57.95
N VAL A 4 94.35 17.71 -57.61
CA VAL A 4 93.44 18.18 -56.54
C VAL A 4 92.85 16.95 -55.84
N LEU A 5 93.65 16.33 -54.99
CA LEU A 5 93.13 15.61 -53.83
C LEU A 5 93.12 16.62 -52.69
N CYS A 6 91.99 17.27 -52.43
CA CYS A 6 91.69 17.77 -51.09
C CYS A 6 90.18 17.98 -50.91
N ASN A 7 89.68 17.44 -49.79
CA ASN A 7 88.40 17.73 -49.14
C ASN A 7 87.12 16.97 -49.55
N ARG A 8 87.18 15.64 -49.68
CA ARG A 8 85.99 14.75 -49.58
C ARG A 8 85.70 14.22 -48.16
N GLN A 9 86.40 14.71 -47.14
CA GLN A 9 86.21 14.28 -45.74
C GLN A 9 85.10 15.06 -45.00
N GLY A 10 84.64 16.20 -45.51
CA GLY A 10 83.56 16.98 -44.89
C GLY A 10 82.14 16.57 -45.27
N PHE A 11 81.90 16.10 -46.51
CA PHE A 11 80.54 15.80 -46.99
C PHE A 11 79.94 14.54 -46.32
N ALA A 12 80.75 13.49 -46.15
CA ALA A 12 80.34 12.27 -45.46
C ALA A 12 79.94 12.54 -44.00
N LEU A 13 80.68 13.44 -43.32
CA LEU A 13 80.39 13.89 -41.96
C LEU A 13 79.07 14.67 -41.89
N VAL A 14 78.82 15.58 -42.83
CA VAL A 14 77.56 16.36 -42.87
C VAL A 14 76.35 15.47 -43.18
N THR A 15 76.46 14.52 -44.12
CA THR A 15 75.36 13.58 -44.40
C THR A 15 75.11 12.61 -43.24
N THR A 16 76.15 12.11 -42.57
CA THR A 16 75.99 11.24 -41.40
C THR A 16 75.38 11.99 -40.21
N LEU A 17 75.84 13.21 -39.94
CA LEU A 17 75.24 14.09 -38.93
C LEU A 17 73.78 14.45 -39.27
N GLY A 18 73.47 14.67 -40.55
CA GLY A 18 72.11 14.89 -41.05
C GLY A 18 71.21 13.66 -40.84
N THR A 19 71.68 12.46 -41.17
CA THR A 19 70.92 11.23 -40.90
C THR A 19 70.79 10.91 -39.40
N LEU A 20 71.83 11.16 -38.61
CA LEU A 20 71.80 10.98 -37.15
C LEU A 20 70.82 11.94 -36.46
N SER A 21 70.75 13.18 -36.92
CA SER A 21 69.79 14.16 -36.40
C SER A 21 68.35 13.80 -36.76
N ILE A 22 68.09 13.32 -37.99
CA ILE A 22 66.78 12.80 -38.38
C ILE A 22 66.40 11.56 -37.56
N LEU A 23 67.34 10.61 -37.38
CA LEU A 23 67.11 9.41 -36.57
C LEU A 23 66.86 9.75 -35.09
N MET A 24 67.59 10.70 -34.51
CA MET A 24 67.33 11.18 -33.15
C MET A 24 65.98 11.90 -33.02
N ALA A 25 65.58 12.68 -34.03
CA ALA A 25 64.25 13.28 -34.06
C ALA A 25 63.14 12.21 -34.08
N LEU A 26 63.28 11.18 -34.93
CA LEU A 26 62.33 10.06 -35.00
C LEU A 26 62.29 9.25 -33.70
N LEU A 27 63.45 8.98 -33.09
CA LEU A 27 63.52 8.26 -31.81
C LEU A 27 62.87 9.05 -30.68
N SER A 28 63.06 10.37 -30.67
CA SER A 28 62.46 11.29 -29.69
C SER A 28 60.94 11.36 -29.87
N SER A 29 60.46 11.47 -31.11
CA SER A 29 59.02 11.43 -31.42
C SER A 29 58.39 10.10 -31.01
N TYR A 30 59.03 8.97 -31.30
CA TYR A 30 58.55 7.65 -30.88
C TYR A 30 58.50 7.51 -29.35
N TYR A 31 59.52 7.99 -28.64
CA TYR A 31 59.56 7.99 -27.18
C TYR A 31 58.42 8.83 -26.58
N ILE A 32 58.18 10.03 -27.11
CA ILE A 32 57.07 10.90 -26.66
C ILE A 32 55.72 10.23 -26.94
N LEU A 33 55.53 9.67 -28.14
CA LEU A 33 54.29 8.96 -28.50
C LEU A 33 54.03 7.78 -27.57
N ASN A 34 55.04 6.97 -27.28
CA ASN A 34 54.92 5.82 -26.38
C ASN A 34 54.63 6.25 -24.94
N MET A 35 55.25 7.33 -24.45
CA MET A 35 54.92 7.89 -23.13
C MET A 35 53.48 8.41 -23.05
N VAL A 36 52.99 9.05 -24.11
CA VAL A 36 51.58 9.47 -24.21
C VAL A 36 50.65 8.26 -24.27
N GLU A 37 50.99 7.21 -25.03
CA GLU A 37 50.20 5.99 -25.16
C GLU A 37 50.12 5.20 -23.84
N ILE A 38 51.24 5.07 -23.12
CA ILE A 38 51.25 4.46 -21.78
C ILE A 38 50.42 5.30 -20.80
N GLY A 39 50.57 6.63 -20.82
CA GLY A 39 49.81 7.53 -19.95
C GLY A 39 48.30 7.48 -20.22
N THR A 40 47.90 7.47 -21.49
CA THR A 40 46.49 7.37 -21.90
C THR A 40 45.90 5.99 -21.58
N SER A 41 46.64 4.91 -21.81
CA SER A 41 46.22 3.54 -21.46
C SER A 41 46.05 3.35 -19.95
N GLN A 42 46.99 3.88 -19.15
CA GLN A 42 46.87 3.88 -17.68
C GLN A 42 45.68 4.71 -17.22
N SER A 43 45.51 5.93 -17.75
CA SER A 43 44.36 6.78 -17.41
C SER A 43 43.02 6.11 -17.78
N SER A 44 42.96 5.40 -18.92
CA SER A 44 41.78 4.65 -19.33
C SER A 44 41.48 3.48 -18.38
N THR A 45 42.52 2.76 -17.97
CA THR A 45 42.40 1.64 -17.02
C THR A 45 41.98 2.11 -15.64
N ASP A 46 42.57 3.20 -15.15
CA ASP A 46 42.27 3.83 -13.87
C ASP A 46 40.84 4.39 -13.86
N SER A 47 40.40 5.06 -14.93
CA SER A 47 39.02 5.54 -15.04
C SER A 47 38.00 4.38 -15.08
N THR A 48 38.31 3.30 -15.80
CA THR A 48 37.44 2.11 -15.86
C THR A 48 37.35 1.41 -14.51
N THR A 49 38.47 1.28 -13.81
CA THR A 49 38.49 0.64 -12.48
C THR A 49 37.83 1.52 -11.43
N GLY A 50 38.11 2.83 -11.46
CA GLY A 50 37.45 3.82 -10.62
C GLY A 50 35.93 3.84 -10.83
N PHE A 51 35.46 3.68 -12.06
CA PHE A 51 34.03 3.54 -12.37
C PHE A 51 33.40 2.36 -11.63
N TYR A 52 33.95 1.15 -11.76
CA TYR A 52 33.39 -0.03 -11.09
C TYR A 52 33.47 0.08 -9.57
N VAL A 53 34.51 0.72 -9.03
CA VAL A 53 34.64 0.98 -7.59
C VAL A 53 33.58 1.99 -7.13
N ALA A 54 33.37 3.07 -7.87
CA ALA A 54 32.33 4.04 -7.58
C ALA A 54 30.95 3.37 -7.66
N GLU A 55 30.70 2.52 -8.67
CA GLU A 55 29.43 1.82 -8.85
C GLU A 55 29.15 0.86 -7.69
N ALA A 56 30.16 0.10 -7.27
CA ALA A 56 30.06 -0.78 -6.11
C ALA A 56 29.75 0.00 -4.83
N GLY A 57 30.46 1.10 -4.56
CA GLY A 57 30.18 1.98 -3.41
C GLY A 57 28.77 2.56 -3.48
N LEU A 58 28.33 2.98 -4.66
CA LEU A 58 27.01 3.56 -4.89
C LEU A 58 25.89 2.55 -4.63
N ASN A 59 26.03 1.31 -5.13
CA ASN A 59 25.06 0.25 -4.90
C ASN A 59 24.98 -0.15 -3.42
N LEU A 60 26.12 -0.26 -2.73
CA LEU A 60 26.15 -0.51 -1.27
C LEU A 60 25.43 0.60 -0.50
N ARG A 61 25.71 1.87 -0.85
CA ARG A 61 25.11 3.01 -0.17
C ARG A 61 23.61 3.13 -0.47
N ALA A 62 23.22 2.94 -1.73
CA ALA A 62 21.84 2.95 -2.13
C ALA A 62 21.06 1.86 -1.39
N GLU A 63 21.57 0.63 -1.37
CA GLU A 63 20.92 -0.47 -0.67
C GLU A 63 20.74 -0.18 0.82
N GLU A 64 21.76 0.35 1.49
CA GLU A 64 21.65 0.75 2.89
C GLU A 64 20.49 1.73 3.12
N ILE A 65 20.38 2.76 2.29
CA ILE A 65 19.31 3.76 2.42
C ILE A 65 17.95 3.18 2.00
N ARG A 66 17.91 2.26 1.03
CA ARG A 66 16.69 1.56 0.62
C ARG A 66 16.10 0.76 1.78
N GLN A 67 16.96 0.08 2.55
CA GLN A 67 16.56 -0.65 3.75
C GLN A 67 15.92 0.26 4.80
N THR A 68 16.33 1.53 4.89
CA THR A 68 15.68 2.51 5.79
C THR A 68 14.24 2.81 5.41
N PHE A 69 13.80 2.63 4.17
CA PHE A 69 12.39 2.83 3.81
C PHE A 69 11.49 1.64 4.15
N LEU A 70 12.09 0.49 4.52
CA LEU A 70 11.32 -0.65 4.99
C LEU A 70 10.59 -0.26 6.29
N GLY A 71 9.28 -0.49 6.32
CA GLY A 71 8.43 -0.13 7.46
C GLY A 71 8.06 1.35 7.56
N PHE A 72 7.99 2.09 6.44
CA PHE A 72 7.57 3.51 6.39
C PHE A 72 8.54 4.50 7.05
N ASN A 73 9.72 4.03 7.45
CA ASN A 73 10.78 4.88 7.98
C ASN A 73 11.36 5.77 6.88
N ARG A 74 12.02 6.85 7.30
CA ARG A 74 12.72 7.77 6.40
C ARG A 74 14.15 7.96 6.90
N PRO A 75 15.12 8.16 6.01
CA PRO A 75 16.47 8.57 6.39
C PRO A 75 16.43 9.84 7.24
N THR A 76 17.26 9.88 8.28
CA THR A 76 17.36 10.98 9.24
C THR A 76 18.79 11.51 9.33
N GLY A 77 18.94 12.76 9.75
CA GLY A 77 20.23 13.43 9.87
C GLY A 77 20.36 14.59 8.88
N THR A 78 21.59 14.98 8.60
CA THR A 78 21.91 16.13 7.74
C THR A 78 22.87 15.71 6.64
N SER A 79 22.52 16.01 5.39
CA SER A 79 23.43 15.82 4.25
C SER A 79 24.68 16.68 4.39
N PRO A 80 25.86 16.21 3.92
CA PRO A 80 27.01 17.08 3.75
C PRO A 80 26.71 18.16 2.71
N GLU A 81 27.34 19.33 2.85
CA GLU A 81 27.29 20.38 1.83
C GLU A 81 28.01 19.89 0.56
N GLU A 82 27.46 20.20 -0.61
CA GLU A 82 27.97 19.74 -1.91
C GLU A 82 29.44 20.14 -2.12
N ASN A 83 29.79 21.38 -1.76
CA ASN A 83 31.15 21.88 -1.83
C ASN A 83 32.03 21.24 -0.75
N GLY A 84 32.94 20.36 -1.17
CA GLY A 84 33.84 19.68 -0.26
C GLY A 84 33.14 18.59 0.58
N ALA A 85 32.11 17.95 0.03
CA ALA A 85 31.46 16.80 0.66
C ALA A 85 32.50 15.76 1.12
N CYS A 86 32.34 15.28 2.35
CA CYS A 86 33.21 14.30 2.99
C CYS A 86 34.65 14.78 3.22
N SER A 87 34.86 16.10 3.37
CA SER A 87 36.15 16.68 3.73
C SER A 87 36.06 17.49 5.03
N GLY A 88 37.12 17.43 5.85
CA GLY A 88 37.17 18.13 7.13
C GLY A 88 35.96 17.79 8.02
N THR A 89 35.24 18.82 8.48
CA THR A 89 34.02 18.68 9.29
C THR A 89 32.75 18.44 8.47
N ASN A 90 32.80 18.53 7.14
CA ASN A 90 31.66 18.33 6.25
C ASN A 90 31.40 16.84 6.01
N GLN A 91 30.99 16.13 7.07
CA GLN A 91 30.79 14.68 7.05
C GLN A 91 29.32 14.26 6.98
N GLY A 92 28.38 15.21 7.07
CA GLY A 92 26.97 14.89 7.29
C GLY A 92 26.71 14.22 8.64
N SER A 93 25.50 13.74 8.86
CA SER A 93 25.11 13.03 10.09
C SER A 93 24.00 12.00 9.84
N GLY A 94 23.79 11.10 10.81
CA GLY A 94 22.76 10.07 10.74
C GLY A 94 22.90 9.17 9.51
N ASP A 95 21.78 8.91 8.85
CA ASP A 95 21.70 8.10 7.63
C ASP A 95 22.40 8.78 6.46
N PHE A 96 22.65 10.09 6.49
CA PHE A 96 23.28 10.85 5.41
C PHE A 96 24.81 10.99 5.54
N VAL A 97 25.40 10.44 6.61
CA VAL A 97 26.84 10.55 6.90
C VAL A 97 27.71 10.00 5.77
N CYS A 98 28.90 10.58 5.60
CA CYS A 98 29.92 10.09 4.69
C CYS A 98 30.42 8.70 5.10
N LYS A 99 30.53 7.79 4.14
CA LYS A 99 31.06 6.43 4.34
C LYS A 99 32.09 6.07 3.29
N SER A 100 33.12 5.34 3.67
CA SER A 100 34.17 4.90 2.74
C SER A 100 34.26 3.38 2.70
N TYR A 101 34.45 2.84 1.50
CA TYR A 101 34.60 1.41 1.23
C TYR A 101 35.88 1.17 0.44
N ASP A 102 36.76 0.30 0.94
CA ASP A 102 37.99 -0.06 0.22
C ASP A 102 37.72 -1.26 -0.70
N LEU A 103 37.86 -1.03 -2.01
CA LEU A 103 37.51 -1.98 -3.07
C LEU A 103 38.63 -2.00 -4.12
N ALA A 104 39.22 -3.17 -4.37
CA ALA A 104 40.27 -3.36 -5.39
C ALA A 104 41.45 -2.36 -5.29
N GLY A 105 41.88 -2.01 -4.07
CA GLY A 105 42.99 -1.09 -3.82
C GLY A 105 42.67 0.40 -4.03
N ARG A 106 41.39 0.73 -4.17
CA ARG A 106 40.82 2.08 -4.26
C ARG A 106 39.81 2.27 -3.13
N THR A 107 39.46 3.52 -2.85
CA THR A 107 38.46 3.88 -1.84
C THR A 107 37.27 4.54 -2.52
N ALA A 108 36.06 4.00 -2.33
CA ALA A 108 34.81 4.64 -2.70
C ALA A 108 34.26 5.42 -1.50
N THR A 109 34.27 6.75 -1.56
CA THR A 109 33.63 7.60 -0.55
C THR A 109 32.24 7.99 -1.01
N THR A 110 31.23 7.69 -0.20
CA THR A 110 29.81 7.87 -0.52
C THR A 110 29.12 8.80 0.46
N TYR A 111 28.11 9.50 -0.01
CA TYR A 111 27.23 10.34 0.80
C TYR A 111 25.86 10.46 0.14
N VAL A 112 24.87 10.98 0.88
CA VAL A 112 23.49 11.08 0.42
C VAL A 112 22.99 12.51 0.63
N VAL A 113 22.40 13.06 -0.42
CA VAL A 113 21.79 14.39 -0.41
C VAL A 113 20.28 14.22 -0.47
N GLU A 114 19.58 14.79 0.51
CA GLU A 114 18.13 14.95 0.45
C GLU A 114 17.78 16.17 -0.41
N GLU A 115 16.86 16.00 -1.37
CA GLU A 115 16.42 17.09 -2.23
C GLU A 115 15.57 18.10 -1.42
N ALA A 116 15.78 19.40 -1.67
CA ALA A 116 14.99 20.44 -1.03
C ALA A 116 13.49 20.32 -1.40
N GLY A 117 12.61 20.55 -0.41
CA GLY A 117 11.16 20.52 -0.61
C GLY A 117 10.52 19.13 -0.50
N ASN A 118 11.23 18.14 0.04
CA ASN A 118 10.62 16.87 0.45
C ASN A 118 9.65 17.08 1.65
N PRO A 119 8.50 16.36 1.69
CA PRO A 119 7.91 15.63 0.58
C PRO A 119 7.29 16.54 -0.48
N GLN A 120 7.35 16.10 -1.73
CA GLN A 120 6.56 16.69 -2.82
C GLN A 120 5.23 15.93 -2.98
N ILE A 121 4.11 16.65 -2.98
CA ILE A 121 2.81 16.07 -3.34
C ILE A 121 2.71 16.04 -4.86
N ILE A 122 2.55 14.86 -5.44
CA ILE A 122 2.48 14.68 -6.89
C ILE A 122 1.30 13.77 -7.28
N THR A 123 0.88 13.87 -8.54
CA THR A 123 0.16 12.80 -9.22
C THR A 123 1.16 12.03 -10.06
N ILE A 124 1.18 10.70 -9.95
CA ILE A 124 2.13 9.86 -10.67
C ILE A 124 1.89 10.02 -12.19
N PRO A 125 2.92 10.35 -12.99
CA PRO A 125 2.76 10.59 -14.42
C PRO A 125 2.15 9.39 -15.19
N PRO A 126 1.36 9.65 -16.25
CA PRO A 126 0.91 8.62 -17.18
C PRO A 126 2.07 7.80 -17.75
N GLY A 127 1.84 6.49 -17.90
CA GLY A 127 2.82 5.51 -18.37
C GLY A 127 3.69 4.90 -17.28
N GLU A 128 3.66 5.43 -16.05
CA GLU A 128 4.37 4.83 -14.92
C GLU A 128 3.53 3.76 -14.20
N LEU A 129 4.21 2.94 -13.39
CA LEU A 129 3.53 2.07 -12.42
C LEU A 129 2.73 2.93 -11.43
N TYR A 130 1.47 2.58 -11.23
CA TYR A 130 0.52 3.34 -10.40
C TYR A 130 0.23 4.75 -10.93
N GLN A 131 0.21 4.90 -12.26
CA GLN A 131 -0.12 6.15 -12.91
C GLN A 131 -1.43 6.77 -12.44
N ASN A 132 -1.49 8.10 -12.47
CA ASN A 132 -2.62 8.93 -12.08
C ASN A 132 -2.99 8.86 -10.59
N LEU A 133 -2.26 8.10 -9.77
CA LEU A 133 -2.47 8.10 -8.32
C LEU A 133 -1.73 9.26 -7.65
N ASN A 134 -2.35 9.85 -6.64
CA ASN A 134 -1.70 10.83 -5.78
C ASN A 134 -0.66 10.13 -4.91
N ALA A 135 0.51 10.76 -4.76
CA ALA A 135 1.62 10.24 -3.98
C ALA A 135 2.34 11.37 -3.24
N GLN A 136 2.92 11.03 -2.09
CA GLN A 136 3.98 11.84 -1.49
C GLN A 136 5.32 11.27 -1.95
N GLU A 137 6.09 12.06 -2.69
CA GLU A 137 7.38 11.66 -3.23
C GLU A 137 8.51 12.31 -2.43
N TYR A 138 9.44 11.48 -1.98
CA TYR A 138 10.70 11.88 -1.38
C TYR A 138 11.83 11.57 -2.34
N ARG A 139 12.69 12.55 -2.61
CA ARG A 139 13.82 12.42 -3.53
C ARG A 139 15.13 12.47 -2.79
N TYR A 140 16.01 11.53 -3.11
CA TYR A 140 17.36 11.44 -2.57
C TYR A 140 18.35 11.14 -3.69
N THR A 141 19.54 11.71 -3.58
CA THR A 141 20.65 11.45 -4.50
C THR A 141 21.82 10.90 -3.70
N ALA A 142 22.18 9.64 -3.95
CA ALA A 142 23.41 9.05 -3.42
C ALA A 142 24.56 9.35 -4.38
N TYR A 143 25.70 9.72 -3.82
CA TYR A 143 26.94 9.96 -4.56
C TYR A 143 28.00 8.95 -4.15
N SER A 144 28.88 8.61 -5.08
CA SER A 144 30.05 7.76 -4.86
C SER A 144 31.25 8.30 -5.62
N VAL A 145 32.30 8.63 -4.87
CA VAL A 145 33.57 9.18 -5.36
C VAL A 145 34.65 8.13 -5.20
N ALA A 146 35.11 7.55 -6.31
CA ALA A 146 36.23 6.62 -6.31
C ALA A 146 37.57 7.38 -6.31
N LYS A 147 38.42 7.06 -5.34
CA LYS A 147 39.77 7.60 -5.20
C LYS A 147 40.81 6.49 -5.28
N ASN A 148 41.91 6.75 -5.97
CA ASN A 148 43.06 5.84 -5.97
C ASN A 148 43.88 5.92 -4.67
N SER A 149 44.91 5.09 -4.57
CA SER A 149 45.82 5.04 -3.42
C SER A 149 46.60 6.34 -3.13
N LYS A 150 46.61 7.28 -4.08
CA LYS A 150 47.20 8.62 -3.93
C LYS A 150 46.15 9.70 -3.56
N GLY A 151 44.89 9.32 -3.38
CA GLY A 151 43.78 10.21 -3.08
C GLY A 151 43.22 10.97 -4.28
N LYS A 152 43.64 10.66 -5.51
CA LYS A 152 43.10 11.29 -6.74
C LYS A 152 41.77 10.65 -7.10
N THR A 153 40.76 11.47 -7.38
CA THR A 153 39.47 11.04 -7.91
C THR A 153 39.64 10.42 -9.31
N GLU A 154 39.06 9.25 -9.52
CA GLU A 154 39.04 8.53 -10.80
C GLU A 154 37.65 8.49 -11.44
N ALA A 155 36.59 8.54 -10.62
CA ALA A 155 35.21 8.60 -11.07
C ALA A 155 34.28 9.17 -9.98
N ILE A 156 33.23 9.88 -10.41
CA ILE A 156 32.11 10.30 -9.57
C ILE A 156 30.83 9.78 -10.23
N LEU A 157 30.04 9.06 -9.45
CA LEU A 157 28.74 8.54 -9.87
C LEU A 157 27.65 9.01 -8.91
N ALA A 158 26.48 9.27 -9.47
CA ALA A 158 25.29 9.60 -8.69
C ALA A 158 24.12 8.69 -9.06
N LEU A 159 23.36 8.27 -8.05
CA LEU A 159 22.12 7.53 -8.18
C LEU A 159 21.00 8.31 -7.52
N ARG A 160 19.99 8.68 -8.31
CA ARG A 160 18.76 9.26 -7.77
C ARG A 160 17.72 8.17 -7.56
N PHE A 161 17.21 8.09 -6.33
CA PHE A 161 16.07 7.24 -6.01
C PHE A 161 14.96 8.05 -5.34
N LYS A 162 13.74 7.59 -5.56
CA LYS A 162 12.50 8.18 -5.10
C LYS A 162 11.79 7.18 -4.20
N SER A 163 11.32 7.64 -3.05
CA SER A 163 10.36 6.89 -2.23
C SER A 163 9.00 7.53 -2.39
N ARG A 164 8.00 6.74 -2.78
CA ARG A 164 6.62 7.21 -2.98
C ARG A 164 5.70 6.55 -1.97
N LEU A 165 4.99 7.36 -1.21
CA LEU A 165 3.89 6.91 -0.35
C LEU A 165 2.57 7.18 -1.08
N VAL A 166 1.83 6.12 -1.40
CA VAL A 166 0.59 6.18 -2.18
C VAL A 166 -0.59 5.69 -1.33
N PRO A 167 -1.64 6.51 -1.12
CA PRO A 167 -2.88 6.07 -0.48
C PRO A 167 -3.52 4.86 -1.16
N LEU A 168 -3.85 3.84 -0.37
CA LEU A 168 -4.41 2.56 -0.83
C LEU A 168 -5.85 2.67 -1.33
N PHE A 169 -6.62 3.65 -0.84
CA PHE A 169 -8.00 3.84 -1.26
C PHE A 169 -8.16 4.42 -2.67
N GLN A 170 -7.05 4.61 -3.38
CA GLN A 170 -7.04 4.98 -4.79
C GLN A 170 -7.14 3.77 -5.75
N PHE A 171 -7.35 2.57 -5.21
CA PHE A 171 -7.56 1.35 -5.98
C PHE A 171 -9.04 0.94 -5.89
N ALA A 172 -9.58 0.38 -6.97
CA ALA A 172 -10.83 -0.37 -6.88
C ALA A 172 -10.63 -1.62 -6.00
N ALA A 173 -9.47 -2.27 -6.15
CA ALA A 173 -9.06 -3.42 -5.36
C ALA A 173 -7.55 -3.43 -5.13
N PHE A 174 -7.12 -3.57 -3.88
CA PHE A 174 -5.72 -3.75 -3.50
C PHE A 174 -5.59 -4.91 -2.52
N TYR A 175 -4.74 -5.90 -2.82
CA TYR A 175 -4.53 -7.07 -1.96
C TYR A 175 -3.04 -7.28 -1.67
N ASN A 176 -2.66 -7.43 -0.40
CA ASN A 176 -1.31 -7.83 0.01
C ASN A 176 -1.11 -9.38 -0.01
N LYS A 177 -1.86 -10.06 -0.88
CA LYS A 177 -2.05 -11.52 -0.94
C LYS A 177 -2.37 -11.89 -2.39
N ASP A 178 -2.80 -13.11 -2.68
CA ASP A 178 -3.45 -13.38 -3.96
C ASP A 178 -4.82 -12.70 -4.04
N LEU A 179 -5.20 -12.29 -5.25
CA LEU A 179 -6.50 -11.70 -5.56
C LEU A 179 -7.25 -12.56 -6.57
N GLU A 180 -8.47 -12.90 -6.22
CA GLU A 180 -9.40 -13.61 -7.10
C GLU A 180 -10.62 -12.73 -7.38
N ILE A 181 -10.96 -12.52 -8.64
CA ILE A 181 -12.15 -11.77 -9.06
C ILE A 181 -12.96 -12.66 -10.00
N LEU A 182 -14.09 -13.20 -9.51
CA LEU A 182 -14.92 -14.16 -10.24
C LEU A 182 -16.42 -13.81 -10.18
N PRO A 183 -16.81 -12.61 -10.64
CA PRO A 183 -18.20 -12.18 -10.56
C PRO A 183 -19.11 -13.11 -11.36
N GLY A 184 -20.23 -13.52 -10.75
CA GLY A 184 -21.26 -14.29 -11.46
C GLY A 184 -21.97 -13.43 -12.52
N PRO A 185 -22.65 -12.34 -12.14
CA PRO A 185 -23.18 -11.35 -13.06
C PRO A 185 -22.08 -10.49 -13.70
N THR A 186 -22.45 -9.61 -14.64
CA THR A 186 -21.53 -8.58 -15.15
C THR A 186 -21.07 -7.66 -14.02
N MET A 187 -19.76 -7.41 -13.96
CA MET A 187 -19.14 -6.47 -13.03
C MET A 187 -18.21 -5.52 -13.78
N THR A 188 -18.23 -4.24 -13.39
CA THR A 188 -17.33 -3.21 -13.92
C THR A 188 -16.58 -2.55 -12.76
N LEU A 189 -15.26 -2.61 -12.78
CA LEU A 189 -14.39 -1.95 -11.79
C LEU A 189 -13.79 -0.68 -12.41
N ALA A 190 -14.24 0.48 -11.94
CA ALA A 190 -13.88 1.78 -12.52
C ALA A 190 -12.52 2.35 -12.05
N GLY A 191 -11.70 1.58 -11.34
CA GLY A 191 -10.43 2.03 -10.78
C GLY A 191 -9.32 0.98 -10.88
N PRO A 192 -8.07 1.34 -10.51
CA PRO A 192 -6.93 0.45 -10.58
C PRO A 192 -7.07 -0.80 -9.71
N VAL A 193 -6.42 -1.88 -10.12
CA VAL A 193 -6.37 -3.15 -9.38
C VAL A 193 -4.91 -3.53 -9.15
N HIS A 194 -4.57 -3.86 -7.91
CA HIS A 194 -3.24 -4.33 -7.55
C HIS A 194 -3.28 -5.53 -6.61
N THR A 195 -2.32 -6.44 -6.77
CA THR A 195 -2.09 -7.50 -5.80
C THR A 195 -0.59 -7.80 -5.63
N ASN A 196 -0.14 -7.99 -4.40
CA ASN A 196 1.25 -8.40 -4.09
C ASN A 196 1.47 -9.92 -4.27
N GLY A 197 0.41 -10.70 -4.49
CA GLY A 197 0.48 -12.13 -4.82
C GLY A 197 0.13 -12.39 -6.29
N ASP A 198 -0.47 -13.54 -6.57
CA ASP A 198 -1.01 -13.90 -7.88
C ASP A 198 -2.41 -13.31 -8.10
N LEU A 199 -2.73 -12.97 -9.36
CA LEU A 199 -4.03 -12.45 -9.76
C LEU A 199 -4.79 -13.49 -10.60
N TYR A 200 -5.98 -13.89 -10.16
CA TYR A 200 -6.85 -14.82 -10.91
C TYR A 200 -8.13 -14.11 -11.34
N LEU A 201 -8.38 -14.09 -12.65
CA LEU A 201 -9.54 -13.46 -13.25
C LEU A 201 -10.38 -14.47 -14.01
N ASP A 202 -11.66 -14.51 -13.70
CA ASP A 202 -12.68 -15.23 -14.46
C ASP A 202 -14.01 -14.49 -14.35
N ALA A 203 -15.03 -14.93 -15.08
CA ALA A 203 -16.37 -14.37 -14.94
C ALA A 203 -17.43 -15.43 -15.20
N GLY A 204 -18.60 -15.28 -14.59
CA GLY A 204 -19.81 -16.02 -14.96
C GLY A 204 -20.58 -15.36 -16.11
N ASN A 205 -20.39 -14.06 -16.34
CA ASN A 205 -20.96 -13.34 -17.49
C ASN A 205 -19.95 -12.39 -18.14
N SER A 206 -19.49 -11.37 -17.42
CA SER A 206 -18.36 -10.53 -17.86
C SER A 206 -17.71 -9.77 -16.70
N LEU A 207 -16.43 -9.47 -16.84
CA LEU A 207 -15.68 -8.57 -15.95
C LEU A 207 -14.97 -7.51 -16.81
N ASP A 208 -15.23 -6.23 -16.54
CA ASP A 208 -14.55 -5.12 -17.19
C ASP A 208 -13.77 -4.30 -16.13
N ILE A 209 -12.47 -4.09 -16.34
CA ILE A 209 -11.61 -3.27 -15.46
C ILE A 209 -11.15 -2.03 -16.24
N LEU A 210 -11.47 -0.84 -15.72
CA LEU A 210 -11.24 0.44 -16.38
C LEU A 210 -10.00 1.18 -15.85
N GLY A 211 -9.28 0.59 -14.89
CA GLY A 211 -8.02 1.09 -14.37
C GLY A 211 -6.82 0.22 -14.73
N GLN A 212 -5.63 0.67 -14.34
CA GLN A 212 -4.40 -0.12 -14.48
C GLN A 212 -4.49 -1.36 -13.58
N VAL A 213 -4.09 -2.52 -14.11
CA VAL A 213 -4.02 -3.80 -13.42
C VAL A 213 -2.55 -4.16 -13.20
N THR A 214 -2.18 -4.43 -11.97
CA THR A 214 -0.80 -4.76 -11.59
C THR A 214 -0.79 -5.97 -10.66
N THR A 215 0.20 -6.84 -10.82
CA THR A 215 0.37 -8.01 -9.95
C THR A 215 1.86 -8.29 -9.76
N ALA A 216 2.27 -8.49 -8.52
CA ALA A 216 3.67 -8.86 -8.23
C ALA A 216 3.94 -10.34 -8.56
N GLY A 217 2.92 -11.19 -8.45
CA GLY A 217 2.95 -12.57 -8.93
C GLY A 217 2.46 -12.70 -10.38
N ASP A 218 1.92 -13.87 -10.69
CA ASP A 218 1.44 -14.23 -12.02
C ASP A 218 -0.02 -13.82 -12.25
N LEU A 219 -0.36 -13.56 -13.52
CA LEU A 219 -1.75 -13.35 -13.95
C LEU A 219 -2.32 -14.65 -14.53
N TYR A 220 -3.45 -15.09 -14.00
CA TYR A 220 -4.19 -16.26 -14.46
C TYR A 220 -5.59 -15.91 -14.97
N ARG A 221 -5.99 -16.58 -16.04
CA ARG A 221 -7.36 -16.71 -16.50
C ARG A 221 -7.95 -18.03 -15.99
N GLY A 222 -8.95 -17.97 -15.10
CA GLY A 222 -9.57 -19.13 -14.44
C GLY A 222 -9.48 -19.10 -12.92
N ARG A 223 -10.09 -20.08 -12.24
CA ARG A 223 -10.21 -20.11 -10.77
C ARG A 223 -8.95 -20.63 -10.09
N LYS A 224 -8.61 -20.16 -8.89
CA LYS A 224 -7.51 -20.76 -8.09
C LYS A 224 -7.92 -22.06 -7.41
N ASN A 225 -9.14 -22.13 -6.88
CA ASN A 225 -9.60 -23.26 -6.06
C ASN A 225 -9.70 -24.60 -6.83
N SER A 226 -9.82 -24.55 -8.15
CA SER A 226 -9.93 -25.69 -9.05
C SER A 226 -9.47 -25.31 -10.46
N ASN A 227 -8.91 -26.26 -11.20
CA ASN A 227 -8.38 -26.01 -12.53
C ASN A 227 -9.52 -25.88 -13.56
N THR A 228 -10.23 -24.76 -13.49
CA THR A 228 -11.41 -24.46 -14.31
C THR A 228 -11.38 -23.02 -14.79
N CYS A 229 -11.97 -22.79 -15.96
CA CYS A 229 -12.27 -21.48 -16.49
C CYS A 229 -13.61 -21.51 -17.21
N ASN A 230 -14.44 -20.50 -17.00
CA ASN A 230 -15.76 -20.42 -17.63
C ASN A 230 -15.74 -19.91 -19.09
N GLY A 231 -14.65 -19.27 -19.52
CA GLY A 231 -14.47 -18.78 -20.89
C GLY A 231 -15.28 -17.53 -21.23
N HIS A 232 -15.86 -16.87 -20.22
CA HIS A 232 -16.57 -15.61 -20.40
C HIS A 232 -15.60 -14.42 -20.55
N PRO A 233 -16.03 -13.31 -21.18
CA PRO A 233 -15.19 -12.15 -21.39
C PRO A 233 -14.66 -11.54 -20.09
N VAL A 234 -13.35 -11.39 -20.03
CA VAL A 234 -12.65 -10.56 -19.02
C VAL A 234 -11.86 -9.52 -19.79
N ARG A 235 -12.13 -8.23 -19.54
CA ARG A 235 -11.57 -7.12 -20.31
C ARG A 235 -10.89 -6.11 -19.40
N VAL A 236 -9.78 -5.57 -19.89
CA VAL A 236 -9.04 -4.47 -19.26
C VAL A 236 -8.82 -3.38 -20.31
N ILE A 237 -8.87 -2.13 -19.91
CA ILE A 237 -8.67 -0.98 -20.80
C ILE A 237 -7.23 -0.91 -21.36
N ASP A 238 -7.06 -0.51 -22.63
CA ASP A 238 -5.78 -0.38 -23.35
C ASP A 238 -5.34 1.08 -23.66
N PRO A 239 -5.37 1.94 -22.64
CA PRO A 239 -5.73 3.37 -22.63
C PRO A 239 -6.92 3.91 -23.43
N VAL A 240 -7.41 3.22 -24.46
CA VAL A 240 -8.41 3.80 -25.37
C VAL A 240 -9.71 3.01 -25.38
N ASN A 241 -9.62 1.67 -25.42
CA ASN A 241 -10.75 0.76 -25.54
C ASN A 241 -10.65 -0.37 -24.50
N LEU A 242 -11.79 -0.97 -24.17
CA LEU A 242 -11.81 -2.23 -23.45
C LEU A 242 -11.30 -3.35 -24.36
N ARG A 243 -10.29 -4.09 -23.89
CA ARG A 243 -9.68 -5.20 -24.62
C ARG A 243 -9.78 -6.49 -23.82
N GLU A 244 -10.24 -7.55 -24.48
CA GLU A 244 -10.43 -8.86 -23.85
C GLU A 244 -9.09 -9.58 -23.66
N LEU A 245 -8.89 -10.14 -22.47
CA LEU A 245 -7.77 -11.03 -22.17
C LEU A 245 -7.86 -12.31 -23.00
N PRO A 246 -6.73 -12.99 -23.26
CA PRO A 246 -6.75 -14.28 -23.98
C PRO A 246 -7.79 -15.23 -23.40
N SER A 247 -8.67 -15.75 -24.26
CA SER A 247 -9.73 -16.67 -23.85
C SER A 247 -9.14 -17.93 -23.20
N CYS A 248 -9.80 -18.43 -22.17
CA CYS A 248 -9.53 -19.76 -21.63
C CYS A 248 -10.72 -20.68 -21.86
N SER A 249 -10.47 -22.00 -21.94
CA SER A 249 -11.51 -23.00 -22.12
C SER A 249 -11.17 -24.24 -21.32
N GLY A 250 -12.09 -24.68 -20.46
CA GLY A 250 -11.95 -25.89 -19.65
C GLY A 250 -11.03 -25.73 -18.44
N GLY A 251 -9.80 -25.24 -18.62
CA GLY A 251 -8.79 -25.13 -17.56
C GLY A 251 -8.28 -23.70 -17.33
N ARG A 252 -7.71 -23.48 -16.15
CA ARG A 252 -6.98 -22.26 -15.80
C ARG A 252 -5.75 -22.12 -16.71
N THR A 253 -5.44 -20.91 -17.14
CA THR A 253 -4.30 -20.61 -18.02
C THR A 253 -3.54 -19.40 -17.47
N GLN A 254 -2.22 -19.49 -17.36
CA GLN A 254 -1.38 -18.34 -17.04
C GLN A 254 -1.25 -17.44 -18.27
N ILE A 255 -1.29 -16.14 -18.08
CA ILE A 255 -1.09 -15.15 -19.13
C ILE A 255 0.36 -14.67 -19.07
N ASP A 256 1.16 -15.08 -20.06
CA ASP A 256 2.55 -14.66 -20.16
C ASP A 256 2.67 -13.16 -20.41
N GLU A 257 3.68 -12.53 -19.84
CA GLU A 257 3.98 -11.11 -20.01
C GLU A 257 4.10 -10.71 -21.49
N SER A 258 4.66 -11.59 -22.32
CA SER A 258 4.80 -11.37 -23.77
C SER A 258 3.46 -11.17 -24.50
N ALA A 259 2.35 -11.64 -23.94
CA ALA A 259 1.01 -11.48 -24.49
C ALA A 259 0.34 -10.15 -24.10
N LEU A 260 0.93 -9.37 -23.17
CA LEU A 260 0.34 -8.17 -22.59
C LEU A 260 0.68 -6.87 -23.35
N GLY A 261 1.58 -6.92 -24.33
CA GLY A 261 1.94 -5.76 -25.17
C GLY A 261 0.76 -4.93 -25.69
N PRO A 262 -0.37 -5.53 -26.13
CA PRO A 262 -1.52 -4.77 -26.61
C PRO A 262 -2.22 -3.86 -25.59
N TRP A 263 -1.94 -3.99 -24.29
CA TRP A 263 -2.52 -3.14 -23.24
C TRP A 263 -1.69 -1.89 -22.92
N ASN A 264 -0.58 -1.66 -23.63
CA ASN A 264 0.23 -0.44 -23.51
C ASN A 264 0.61 -0.09 -22.05
N GLY A 265 0.98 -1.09 -21.25
CA GLY A 265 1.36 -0.91 -19.84
C GLY A 265 0.19 -0.79 -18.85
N MET A 266 -1.06 -1.01 -19.28
CA MET A 266 -2.21 -1.12 -18.36
C MET A 266 -2.29 -2.44 -17.64
N ILE A 267 -1.63 -3.47 -18.13
CA ILE A 267 -1.43 -4.72 -17.40
C ILE A 267 0.07 -4.90 -17.21
N GLN A 268 0.50 -5.02 -15.95
CA GLN A 268 1.90 -5.29 -15.60
C GLN A 268 1.95 -6.43 -14.59
N THR A 269 2.68 -7.49 -14.93
CA THR A 269 2.89 -8.69 -14.09
C THR A 269 4.33 -8.70 -13.59
N GLY A 270 4.62 -9.41 -12.50
CA GLY A 270 5.99 -9.49 -11.97
C GLY A 270 6.56 -8.16 -11.47
N VAL A 271 5.70 -7.22 -11.06
CA VAL A 271 6.15 -5.95 -10.48
C VAL A 271 6.71 -6.16 -9.07
N ASP A 272 7.54 -5.24 -8.58
CA ASP A 272 8.05 -5.35 -7.21
C ASP A 272 6.90 -5.30 -6.18
N VAL A 273 6.99 -6.19 -5.19
CA VAL A 273 6.08 -6.22 -4.03
C VAL A 273 6.16 -4.88 -3.30
N VAL A 274 5.02 -4.22 -3.11
CA VAL A 274 4.98 -2.95 -2.38
C VAL A 274 4.88 -3.16 -0.88
N THR A 275 5.50 -2.28 -0.11
CA THR A 275 5.46 -2.36 1.37
C THR A 275 4.17 -1.73 1.87
N VAL A 276 3.36 -2.50 2.62
CA VAL A 276 2.07 -2.07 3.16
C VAL A 276 2.11 -1.97 4.70
N PRO A 277 1.15 -1.27 5.34
CA PRO A 277 1.03 -1.27 6.79
C PRO A 277 0.78 -2.68 7.32
N THR A 278 1.34 -2.97 8.48
CA THR A 278 1.16 -4.26 9.15
C THR A 278 -0.21 -4.32 9.82
N VAL A 279 -0.77 -5.54 9.94
CA VAL A 279 -2.11 -5.78 10.50
C VAL A 279 -2.22 -5.40 11.99
N ASP A 280 -1.11 -5.46 12.73
CA ASP A 280 -1.01 -5.05 14.13
C ASP A 280 -1.16 -3.53 14.34
N SER A 281 -1.16 -2.74 13.26
CA SER A 281 -1.49 -1.32 13.33
C SER A 281 -2.91 -1.08 13.84
N PHE A 282 -3.79 -2.08 13.73
CA PHE A 282 -5.13 -2.03 14.29
C PHE A 282 -5.17 -2.38 15.76
N ASP A 283 -4.12 -2.87 16.41
CA ASP A 283 -4.21 -3.29 17.82
C ASP A 283 -4.65 -2.13 18.75
N PRO A 284 -5.54 -2.40 19.74
CA PRO A 284 -6.09 -1.39 20.64
C PRO A 284 -5.12 -1.04 21.77
N THR A 285 -3.89 -0.66 21.42
CA THR A 285 -2.81 -0.44 22.38
C THR A 285 -2.06 0.87 22.13
N PRO A 286 -1.61 1.57 23.20
CA PRO A 286 -0.77 2.76 23.05
C PRO A 286 0.49 2.47 22.23
N GLY A 287 0.85 3.37 21.33
CA GLY A 287 1.97 3.22 20.40
C GLY A 287 1.57 2.69 19.01
N LYS A 288 0.32 2.27 18.81
CA LYS A 288 -0.20 1.84 17.51
C LYS A 288 -0.87 3.00 16.78
N LEU A 289 -0.60 3.13 15.48
CA LEU A 289 -0.98 4.30 14.69
C LEU A 289 -2.45 4.71 14.86
N TYR A 290 -3.38 3.79 14.59
CA TYR A 290 -4.81 4.13 14.62
C TYR A 290 -5.33 4.32 16.04
N TRP A 291 -4.78 3.59 17.02
CA TRP A 291 -5.11 3.83 18.42
C TRP A 291 -4.65 5.21 18.86
N ASP A 292 -3.39 5.59 18.62
CA ASP A 292 -2.83 6.86 19.07
C ASP A 292 -3.46 8.07 18.36
N LYS A 293 -3.80 7.91 17.08
CA LYS A 293 -4.37 8.98 16.26
C LYS A 293 -5.89 9.12 16.33
N ALA A 294 -6.60 8.18 16.96
CA ALA A 294 -8.04 8.28 17.14
C ALA A 294 -8.45 9.52 17.96
N ASP A 295 -9.49 10.21 17.51
CA ASP A 295 -10.15 11.28 18.25
C ASP A 295 -11.07 10.72 19.34
N LEU A 296 -11.65 9.55 19.09
CA LEU A 296 -12.53 8.85 20.03
C LEU A 296 -12.14 7.37 20.12
N ARG A 297 -12.07 6.84 21.34
CA ARG A 297 -11.89 5.40 21.60
C ARG A 297 -13.03 4.91 22.48
N VAL A 298 -13.88 4.03 21.96
CA VAL A 298 -14.97 3.40 22.72
C VAL A 298 -14.66 1.92 22.89
N VAL A 299 -14.67 1.45 24.14
CA VAL A 299 -14.31 0.07 24.50
C VAL A 299 -15.47 -0.59 25.23
N LEU A 300 -16.00 -1.67 24.67
CA LEU A 300 -16.86 -2.59 25.42
C LEU A 300 -15.95 -3.50 26.26
N LYS A 301 -16.04 -3.39 27.58
CA LYS A 301 -15.27 -4.21 28.52
C LYS A 301 -16.09 -5.41 28.95
N LEU A 302 -15.49 -6.59 28.89
CA LEU A 302 -16.09 -7.85 29.30
C LEU A 302 -15.39 -8.40 30.55
N ASP A 303 -16.12 -9.16 31.37
CA ASP A 303 -15.54 -9.93 32.46
C ASP A 303 -14.90 -11.25 31.98
N ALA A 304 -14.36 -12.04 32.92
CA ALA A 304 -13.76 -13.34 32.61
C ALA A 304 -14.76 -14.38 32.08
N ALA A 305 -16.06 -14.17 32.27
CA ALA A 305 -17.15 -14.98 31.73
C ALA A 305 -17.78 -14.34 30.48
N GLU A 306 -17.13 -13.33 29.91
CA GLU A 306 -17.54 -12.59 28.72
C GLU A 306 -18.86 -11.80 28.86
N ASN A 307 -19.28 -11.48 30.10
CA ASN A 307 -20.41 -10.58 30.33
C ASN A 307 -19.96 -9.11 30.20
N ALA A 308 -20.82 -8.27 29.61
CA ALA A 308 -20.57 -6.83 29.52
C ALA A 308 -20.47 -6.19 30.92
N LEU A 309 -19.34 -5.53 31.20
CA LEU A 309 -19.08 -4.80 32.43
C LEU A 309 -19.37 -3.31 32.30
N ALA A 310 -18.86 -2.70 31.21
CA ALA A 310 -18.96 -1.27 30.97
C ALA A 310 -18.68 -0.95 29.50
N ILE A 311 -19.14 0.22 29.06
CA ILE A 311 -18.71 0.83 27.81
C ILE A 311 -17.94 2.11 28.16
N GLU A 312 -16.63 2.04 28.01
CA GLU A 312 -15.69 3.08 28.42
C GLU A 312 -15.31 3.98 27.22
N VAL A 313 -15.08 5.26 27.48
CA VAL A 313 -14.29 6.13 26.59
C VAL A 313 -12.87 6.20 27.13
N ARG A 314 -11.87 6.00 26.25
CA ARG A 314 -10.46 5.97 26.65
C ARG A 314 -9.61 7.05 25.99
N ASN A 315 -8.57 7.45 26.71
CA ASN A 315 -7.50 8.30 26.20
C ASN A 315 -6.50 7.50 25.36
N ALA A 316 -5.60 8.19 24.65
CA ALA A 316 -4.56 7.57 23.84
C ALA A 316 -3.60 6.68 24.65
N ASP A 317 -3.33 7.02 25.91
CA ASP A 317 -2.54 6.20 26.84
C ASP A 317 -3.31 5.01 27.44
N ASN A 318 -4.52 4.75 26.94
CA ASN A 318 -5.45 3.72 27.41
C ASN A 318 -6.02 3.94 28.82
N SER A 319 -5.82 5.11 29.42
CA SER A 319 -6.53 5.50 30.65
C SER A 319 -8.00 5.77 30.37
N VAL A 320 -8.86 5.50 31.35
CA VAL A 320 -10.31 5.69 31.25
C VAL A 320 -10.64 7.18 31.39
N ALA A 321 -11.23 7.76 30.35
CA ALA A 321 -11.73 9.13 30.34
C ALA A 321 -13.19 9.21 30.82
N VAL A 322 -14.03 8.25 30.38
CA VAL A 322 -15.41 8.07 30.84
C VAL A 322 -15.61 6.60 31.15
N ALA A 323 -15.94 6.28 32.41
CA ALA A 323 -16.07 4.89 32.85
C ALA A 323 -17.38 4.21 32.42
N ASP A 324 -18.43 5.00 32.17
CA ASP A 324 -19.74 4.52 31.73
C ASP A 324 -20.36 5.54 30.76
N LEU A 325 -20.14 5.32 29.46
CA LEU A 325 -20.68 6.16 28.39
C LEU A 325 -22.22 6.21 28.41
N PRO A 326 -22.95 5.06 28.54
CA PRO A 326 -24.39 5.09 28.75
C PRO A 326 -24.83 5.90 29.96
N GLY A 327 -24.05 5.87 31.05
CA GLY A 327 -24.30 6.61 32.29
C GLY A 327 -24.35 8.14 32.13
N LEU A 328 -23.81 8.70 31.04
CA LEU A 328 -23.96 10.13 30.70
C LEU A 328 -25.42 10.51 30.31
N GLY A 329 -26.27 9.51 30.02
CA GLY A 329 -27.69 9.71 29.72
C GLY A 329 -27.97 10.29 28.32
N GLY A 330 -29.27 10.49 28.03
CA GLY A 330 -29.72 11.11 26.79
C GLY A 330 -29.21 10.41 25.52
N ASP A 331 -28.64 11.19 24.60
CA ASP A 331 -28.09 10.65 23.35
C ASP A 331 -26.87 9.75 23.58
N CYS A 332 -26.14 9.85 24.70
CA CYS A 332 -25.03 8.95 25.01
C CYS A 332 -25.51 7.55 25.40
N ALA A 333 -26.59 7.45 26.16
CA ALA A 333 -27.27 6.19 26.45
C ALA A 333 -27.88 5.54 25.20
N ALA A 334 -28.27 6.35 24.21
CA ALA A 334 -28.79 5.86 22.93
C ALA A 334 -27.71 5.66 21.85
N ALA A 335 -26.47 6.13 22.10
CA ALA A 335 -25.34 6.02 21.18
C ALA A 335 -24.78 4.60 21.16
N VAL A 336 -24.92 3.89 22.27
CA VAL A 336 -24.50 2.51 22.43
C VAL A 336 -25.63 1.71 23.04
N ASP A 337 -25.92 0.53 22.49
CA ASP A 337 -27.01 -0.31 22.97
C ASP A 337 -26.47 -1.41 23.90
N THR A 338 -27.17 -1.61 25.02
CA THR A 338 -26.88 -2.70 25.98
C THR A 338 -28.05 -3.68 26.16
N THR A 339 -29.12 -3.53 25.39
CA THR A 339 -30.44 -4.09 25.73
C THR A 339 -30.85 -5.36 24.97
N TYR A 340 -30.21 -5.71 23.85
CA TYR A 340 -30.52 -6.97 23.17
C TYR A 340 -29.96 -8.15 23.98
N ILE A 341 -30.68 -9.26 24.14
CA ILE A 341 -30.18 -10.49 24.77
C ILE A 341 -30.46 -11.64 23.80
N SER A 342 -29.43 -12.36 23.38
CA SER A 342 -29.55 -13.54 22.50
C SER A 342 -30.13 -14.76 23.23
N GLU A 343 -30.50 -15.81 22.48
CA GLU A 343 -31.07 -17.05 23.05
C GLU A 343 -30.14 -17.75 24.06
N ASP A 344 -28.82 -17.53 23.96
CA ASP A 344 -27.82 -18.01 24.92
C ASP A 344 -27.79 -17.20 26.24
N GLY A 345 -28.63 -16.17 26.37
CA GLY A 345 -28.76 -15.32 27.55
C GLY A 345 -27.72 -14.21 27.64
N ALA A 346 -26.87 -14.01 26.63
CA ALA A 346 -25.88 -12.95 26.62
C ALA A 346 -26.43 -11.63 26.05
N ALA A 347 -26.12 -10.53 26.73
CA ALA A 347 -26.46 -9.20 26.24
C ALA A 347 -25.58 -8.79 25.04
N ASN A 348 -26.20 -8.18 24.04
CA ASN A 348 -25.64 -7.62 22.80
C ASN A 348 -24.94 -8.65 21.91
N SER A 349 -25.60 -9.79 21.66
CA SER A 349 -25.09 -10.79 20.71
C SER A 349 -25.81 -10.82 19.37
N PHE A 350 -25.20 -11.46 18.39
CA PHE A 350 -25.80 -11.82 17.11
C PHE A 350 -25.30 -13.18 16.67
N TYR A 351 -26.18 -14.11 16.30
CA TYR A 351 -25.77 -15.42 15.82
C TYR A 351 -25.19 -15.35 14.39
N ASN A 352 -23.87 -15.48 14.29
CA ASN A 352 -23.18 -15.50 13.01
C ASN A 352 -23.11 -16.93 12.45
N ASN A 353 -23.92 -17.19 11.42
CA ASN A 353 -24.00 -18.49 10.76
C ASN A 353 -22.68 -18.97 10.13
N ARG A 354 -21.75 -18.06 9.83
CA ARG A 354 -20.45 -18.39 9.20
C ARG A 354 -19.53 -19.00 10.24
N GLU A 355 -19.55 -18.40 11.42
CA GLU A 355 -18.79 -18.81 12.59
C GLU A 355 -19.47 -19.97 13.34
N GLY A 356 -20.79 -20.08 13.23
CA GLY A 356 -21.61 -21.02 13.99
C GLY A 356 -21.72 -20.64 15.47
N LYS A 357 -21.57 -19.35 15.81
CA LYS A 357 -21.48 -18.83 17.18
C LYS A 357 -22.13 -17.46 17.29
N ASP A 358 -22.55 -17.12 18.50
CA ASP A 358 -22.97 -15.76 18.87
C ASP A 358 -21.77 -14.82 18.97
N ILE A 359 -21.87 -13.67 18.32
CA ILE A 359 -20.87 -12.62 18.33
C ILE A 359 -21.24 -11.61 19.41
N ARG A 360 -20.38 -11.39 20.40
CA ARG A 360 -20.50 -10.32 21.40
C ARG A 360 -20.16 -8.98 20.76
N MET A 361 -21.11 -8.06 20.72
CA MET A 361 -20.97 -6.83 19.93
C MET A 361 -21.01 -5.56 20.77
N LEU A 362 -20.11 -4.63 20.44
CA LEU A 362 -20.32 -3.21 20.73
C LEU A 362 -21.27 -2.64 19.67
N GLU A 363 -22.50 -2.34 20.08
CA GLU A 363 -23.50 -1.68 19.26
C GLU A 363 -23.29 -0.17 19.24
N VAL A 364 -23.18 0.45 18.07
CA VAL A 364 -22.97 1.90 17.91
C VAL A 364 -24.02 2.50 16.98
N ASN A 365 -24.86 3.37 17.53
CA ASN A 365 -25.73 4.26 16.77
C ASN A 365 -24.97 5.55 16.44
N LEU A 366 -24.50 5.70 15.21
CA LEU A 366 -23.60 6.79 14.83
C LEU A 366 -24.23 8.17 14.98
N GLN A 367 -25.49 8.36 14.56
CA GLN A 367 -26.17 9.65 14.72
C GLN A 367 -26.25 10.07 16.19
N LYS A 368 -26.61 9.14 17.07
CA LYS A 368 -26.70 9.39 18.51
C LYS A 368 -25.32 9.61 19.13
N LEU A 369 -24.31 8.90 18.66
CA LEU A 369 -22.93 9.12 19.09
C LEU A 369 -22.44 10.53 18.72
N PHE A 370 -22.71 11.03 17.50
CA PHE A 370 -22.33 12.40 17.14
C PHE A 370 -23.02 13.45 18.02
N ASN A 371 -24.31 13.26 18.34
CA ASN A 371 -25.01 14.15 19.26
C ASN A 371 -24.39 14.10 20.67
N CYS A 372 -24.09 12.90 21.16
CA CYS A 372 -23.43 12.69 22.45
C CYS A 372 -22.08 13.41 22.51
N ILE A 373 -21.25 13.25 21.47
CA ILE A 373 -19.95 13.91 21.34
C ILE A 373 -20.09 15.43 21.40
N HIS A 374 -21.02 15.99 20.60
CA HIS A 374 -21.23 17.44 20.56
C HIS A 374 -21.65 18.01 21.92
N ASN A 375 -22.53 17.29 22.65
CA ASN A 375 -23.07 17.76 23.92
C ASN A 375 -22.12 17.56 25.11
N ASN A 376 -21.16 16.64 25.02
CA ASN A 376 -20.30 16.25 26.15
C ASN A 376 -18.80 16.44 25.88
N SER A 377 -18.40 16.98 24.72
CA SER A 377 -17.01 17.27 24.35
C SER A 377 -16.07 16.06 24.46
N LEU A 378 -16.50 14.90 23.94
CA LEU A 378 -15.80 13.62 24.11
C LEU A 378 -14.48 13.45 23.32
N LEU A 379 -14.14 14.38 22.42
CA LEU A 379 -12.95 14.29 21.57
C LEU A 379 -11.69 14.90 22.20
N GLY A 380 -11.80 15.39 23.44
CA GLY A 380 -10.73 16.10 24.13
C GLY A 380 -10.73 17.61 23.89
N ALA A 381 -9.75 18.29 24.48
CA ALA A 381 -9.71 19.75 24.51
C ALA A 381 -9.49 20.35 23.10
N GLY A 382 -10.38 21.25 22.69
CA GLY A 382 -10.27 22.00 21.44
C GLY A 382 -10.69 21.24 20.18
N LYS A 383 -11.20 20.02 20.30
CA LYS A 383 -11.68 19.20 19.17
C LYS A 383 -13.20 19.15 19.11
N GLY A 384 -13.74 19.44 17.92
CA GLY A 384 -15.16 19.36 17.59
C GLY A 384 -15.44 18.30 16.52
N LEU A 385 -16.71 18.15 16.13
CA LEU A 385 -17.09 17.24 15.04
C LEU A 385 -16.53 17.66 13.67
N ASP A 386 -16.06 18.90 13.54
CA ASP A 386 -15.40 19.49 12.38
C ASP A 386 -13.87 19.44 12.44
N ASP A 387 -13.28 18.61 13.33
CA ASP A 387 -11.82 18.41 13.38
C ASP A 387 -11.27 17.97 12.02
N THR A 388 -10.10 18.52 11.65
CA THR A 388 -9.41 18.25 10.39
C THR A 388 -7.99 17.74 10.58
N SER A 389 -7.58 17.39 11.81
CA SER A 389 -6.17 17.12 12.15
C SER A 389 -5.59 15.94 11.36
N GLU A 390 -6.41 14.95 11.03
CA GLU A 390 -6.04 13.80 10.19
C GLU A 390 -6.85 13.74 8.87
N GLY A 391 -7.34 14.89 8.41
CA GLY A 391 -8.27 15.00 7.27
C GLY A 391 -9.75 14.82 7.66
N GLY A 392 -10.04 14.66 8.94
CA GLY A 392 -11.37 14.47 9.51
C GLY A 392 -11.26 13.70 10.83
N LEU A 393 -12.37 13.08 11.24
CA LEU A 393 -12.45 12.31 12.48
C LEU A 393 -11.95 10.87 12.30
N VAL A 394 -11.26 10.36 13.31
CA VAL A 394 -10.89 8.94 13.43
C VAL A 394 -11.50 8.36 14.70
N PHE A 395 -12.43 7.41 14.54
CA PHE A 395 -13.07 6.72 15.66
C PHE A 395 -12.55 5.29 15.76
N TYR A 396 -12.14 4.91 16.97
CA TYR A 396 -11.64 3.58 17.26
C TYR A 396 -12.62 2.86 18.19
N PHE A 397 -13.10 1.70 17.77
CA PHE A 397 -14.06 0.88 18.51
C PHE A 397 -13.49 -0.51 18.75
N THR A 398 -13.64 -1.04 19.97
CA THR A 398 -13.17 -2.40 20.29
C THR A 398 -13.94 -3.06 21.41
N VAL A 399 -13.73 -4.36 21.55
CA VAL A 399 -14.19 -5.21 22.63
C VAL A 399 -12.97 -5.78 23.35
N GLU A 400 -12.85 -5.46 24.63
CA GLU A 400 -11.83 -5.96 25.53
C GLU A 400 -12.41 -7.06 26.41
N GLY A 401 -11.91 -8.28 26.27
CA GLY A 401 -12.28 -9.43 27.07
C GLY A 401 -11.15 -10.46 27.11
N PRO A 402 -11.37 -11.64 27.73
CA PRO A 402 -10.34 -12.64 27.96
C PRO A 402 -9.66 -13.15 26.67
N ASN A 403 -10.39 -13.16 25.54
CA ASN A 403 -9.93 -13.67 24.25
C ASN A 403 -9.57 -12.58 23.22
N SER A 404 -9.34 -11.32 23.64
CA SER A 404 -9.11 -10.19 22.69
C SER A 404 -7.89 -10.34 21.77
N ASN A 405 -6.90 -11.16 22.14
CA ASN A 405 -5.66 -11.37 21.38
C ASN A 405 -5.60 -12.71 20.62
N THR A 406 -6.72 -13.43 20.55
CA THR A 406 -6.83 -14.71 19.85
C THR A 406 -8.09 -14.75 18.99
N ILE A 407 -8.26 -15.82 18.21
CA ILE A 407 -9.54 -16.11 17.55
C ILE A 407 -10.66 -16.06 18.60
N ASN A 408 -11.67 -15.25 18.35
CA ASN A 408 -12.76 -14.97 19.28
C ASN A 408 -14.07 -14.74 18.52
N ASN A 409 -15.10 -14.33 19.26
CA ASN A 409 -16.44 -14.02 18.77
C ASN A 409 -16.83 -12.60 19.13
N TYR A 410 -15.91 -11.64 18.99
CA TYR A 410 -16.17 -10.23 19.30
C TYR A 410 -16.43 -9.42 18.02
N GLY A 411 -17.22 -8.36 18.14
CA GLY A 411 -17.49 -7.47 17.03
C GLY A 411 -17.97 -6.08 17.40
N VAL A 412 -18.09 -5.24 16.39
CA VAL A 412 -18.64 -3.88 16.46
C VAL A 412 -19.73 -3.77 15.40
N ARG A 413 -20.90 -3.25 15.76
CA ARG A 413 -21.98 -2.99 14.80
C ARG A 413 -22.26 -1.51 14.69
N LEU A 414 -22.27 -0.99 13.47
CA LEU A 414 -22.63 0.39 13.15
C LEU A 414 -24.07 0.44 12.64
N LYS A 415 -24.90 1.27 13.27
CA LYS A 415 -26.29 1.54 12.92
C LYS A 415 -26.51 3.03 12.67
N ASN A 416 -27.57 3.34 11.92
CA ASN A 416 -28.02 4.71 11.66
C ASN A 416 -26.90 5.61 11.09
N GLY A 417 -26.08 5.04 10.20
CA GLY A 417 -24.97 5.71 9.53
C GLY A 417 -25.32 6.33 8.17
N GLY A 418 -26.59 6.31 7.76
CA GLY A 418 -27.01 6.71 6.41
C GLY A 418 -26.65 8.16 6.04
N GLU A 419 -26.51 9.03 7.03
CA GLU A 419 -25.91 10.36 6.90
C GLU A 419 -24.96 10.59 8.08
N LEU A 420 -23.70 10.92 7.79
CA LEU A 420 -22.69 11.18 8.82
C LEU A 420 -22.84 12.60 9.36
N LYS A 421 -23.81 12.80 10.26
CA LYS A 421 -24.05 14.09 10.92
C LYS A 421 -24.64 13.95 12.33
N ALA A 422 -24.38 14.95 13.16
CA ALA A 422 -25.21 15.24 14.32
C ALA A 422 -26.53 15.92 13.87
N THR A 423 -27.59 15.71 14.65
CA THR A 423 -28.90 16.35 14.47
C THR A 423 -29.20 17.40 15.54
N THR A 424 -28.32 17.56 16.53
CA THR A 424 -28.47 18.57 17.58
C THR A 424 -28.16 19.98 17.05
N PRO A 425 -28.94 21.01 17.41
CA PRO A 425 -28.67 22.39 17.01
C PRO A 425 -27.27 22.86 17.39
N GLY A 426 -26.60 23.57 16.48
CA GLY A 426 -25.25 24.11 16.71
C GLY A 426 -24.11 23.11 16.47
N ALA A 427 -24.42 21.84 16.17
CA ALA A 427 -23.40 20.87 15.82
C ALA A 427 -22.77 21.20 14.45
N PRO A 428 -21.43 21.26 14.35
CA PRO A 428 -20.77 21.56 13.09
C PRO A 428 -20.79 20.34 12.16
N ALA A 429 -20.53 20.59 10.87
CA ALA A 429 -20.51 19.53 9.87
C ALA A 429 -19.26 18.66 9.99
N ILE A 430 -19.45 17.35 9.92
CA ILE A 430 -18.35 16.39 9.84
C ILE A 430 -17.65 16.53 8.48
N GLN A 431 -16.32 16.60 8.52
CA GLN A 431 -15.47 16.77 7.34
C GLN A 431 -15.08 15.44 6.69
N GLY A 432 -14.92 14.40 7.49
CA GLY A 432 -14.65 13.02 7.07
C GLY A 432 -14.68 12.09 8.28
N LEU A 433 -14.80 10.78 8.06
CA LEU A 433 -14.80 9.80 9.14
C LEU A 433 -14.12 8.49 8.76
N THR A 434 -13.11 8.10 9.53
CA THR A 434 -12.57 6.75 9.49
C THR A 434 -12.94 6.01 10.76
N VAL A 435 -13.64 4.89 10.63
CA VAL A 435 -13.93 3.97 11.74
C VAL A 435 -12.92 2.83 11.72
N VAL A 436 -12.27 2.58 12.85
CA VAL A 436 -11.26 1.54 13.03
C VAL A 436 -11.70 0.58 14.13
N THR A 437 -11.46 -0.71 13.91
CA THR A 437 -11.60 -1.73 14.94
C THR A 437 -10.61 -2.87 14.70
N ASN A 438 -10.10 -3.47 15.76
CA ASN A 438 -9.36 -4.74 15.67
C ASN A 438 -10.28 -5.97 15.71
N GLN A 439 -11.61 -5.81 15.75
CA GLN A 439 -12.57 -6.90 15.78
C GLN A 439 -13.36 -6.97 14.46
N ALA A 440 -14.28 -7.93 14.33
CA ALA A 440 -15.21 -7.94 13.20
C ALA A 440 -16.13 -6.73 13.22
N ILE A 441 -16.42 -6.15 12.07
CA ILE A 441 -17.39 -5.05 11.94
C ILE A 441 -18.63 -5.48 11.16
N TYR A 442 -19.79 -4.98 11.58
CA TYR A 442 -21.09 -5.16 10.96
C TYR A 442 -21.67 -3.78 10.61
N ILE A 443 -21.85 -3.51 9.33
CA ILE A 443 -22.50 -2.27 8.87
C ILE A 443 -23.98 -2.62 8.64
N GLN A 444 -24.88 -2.02 9.42
CA GLN A 444 -26.31 -2.26 9.29
C GLN A 444 -27.02 -1.09 8.62
N GLY A 445 -27.64 -1.39 7.48
CA GLY A 445 -28.39 -0.43 6.68
C GLY A 445 -27.51 0.53 5.89
N ASP A 446 -28.13 1.61 5.42
CA ASP A 446 -27.44 2.64 4.64
C ASP A 446 -26.29 3.27 5.45
N TYR A 447 -25.15 3.49 4.78
CA TYR A 447 -23.98 4.14 5.37
C TYR A 447 -23.43 5.22 4.43
N ASN A 448 -23.33 6.45 4.94
CA ASN A 448 -22.79 7.60 4.22
C ASN A 448 -23.45 7.83 2.84
N LYS A 449 -24.75 7.56 2.76
CA LYS A 449 -25.57 7.66 1.54
C LYS A 449 -25.92 9.10 1.22
N THR A 450 -26.41 9.82 2.22
CA THR A 450 -26.85 11.22 2.09
C THR A 450 -25.69 12.14 2.42
N ASN A 451 -25.50 13.22 1.65
CA ASN A 451 -24.45 14.22 1.86
C ASN A 451 -23.07 13.57 2.10
N LYS A 452 -22.71 12.66 1.19
CA LYS A 452 -21.52 11.80 1.27
C LYS A 452 -20.29 12.56 1.76
N LYS A 453 -19.57 11.97 2.71
CA LYS A 453 -18.29 12.44 3.25
C LYS A 453 -17.16 11.49 2.85
N PRO A 454 -15.89 11.94 2.82
CA PRO A 454 -14.74 11.06 2.84
C PRO A 454 -14.84 10.09 4.02
N ALA A 455 -15.05 8.80 3.75
CA ALA A 455 -15.27 7.81 4.79
C ALA A 455 -14.56 6.49 4.54
N ALA A 456 -14.04 5.88 5.62
CA ALA A 456 -13.43 4.56 5.58
C ALA A 456 -13.80 3.70 6.79
N ILE A 457 -13.75 2.39 6.60
CA ILE A 457 -13.94 1.38 7.64
C ILE A 457 -12.76 0.41 7.57
N LEU A 458 -11.99 0.36 8.66
CA LEU A 458 -10.81 -0.48 8.85
C LEU A 458 -11.14 -1.49 9.95
N ALA A 459 -11.12 -2.77 9.63
CA ALA A 459 -11.59 -3.82 10.54
C ALA A 459 -10.81 -5.13 10.37
N ASP A 460 -10.96 -6.06 11.33
CA ASP A 460 -10.45 -7.44 11.17
C ASP A 460 -11.16 -8.17 10.02
N SER A 461 -12.50 -8.17 10.07
CA SER A 461 -13.36 -8.68 9.00
C SER A 461 -14.59 -7.79 8.84
N LEU A 462 -15.11 -7.68 7.62
CA LEU A 462 -16.21 -6.77 7.29
C LEU A 462 -17.48 -7.53 6.89
N ASN A 463 -18.59 -7.19 7.53
CA ASN A 463 -19.90 -7.78 7.35
C ASN A 463 -20.93 -6.69 7.02
N VAL A 464 -21.91 -7.04 6.19
CA VAL A 464 -23.01 -6.15 5.82
C VAL A 464 -24.35 -6.79 6.18
N LEU A 465 -25.18 -6.00 6.85
CA LEU A 465 -26.55 -6.31 7.22
C LEU A 465 -27.46 -5.25 6.56
N SER A 466 -28.55 -5.68 5.96
CA SER A 466 -29.44 -4.80 5.20
C SER A 466 -30.20 -3.81 6.08
N ASN A 467 -30.89 -2.86 5.45
CA ASN A 467 -31.85 -1.96 6.11
C ASN A 467 -32.99 -2.70 6.85
N ASN A 468 -33.22 -3.99 6.57
CA ASN A 468 -34.29 -4.80 7.18
C ASN A 468 -33.73 -5.91 8.10
N TRP A 469 -32.46 -5.82 8.47
CA TRP A 469 -31.88 -6.78 9.40
C TRP A 469 -32.62 -6.81 10.74
N ASP A 470 -32.86 -8.00 11.26
CA ASP A 470 -33.61 -8.27 12.49
C ASP A 470 -32.93 -9.40 13.26
N ASP A 471 -32.36 -9.07 14.42
CA ASP A 471 -31.63 -10.01 15.25
C ASP A 471 -32.49 -11.19 15.71
N SER A 472 -33.81 -11.02 15.86
CA SER A 472 -34.70 -12.12 16.25
C SER A 472 -34.80 -13.26 15.23
N LYS A 473 -34.16 -13.11 14.05
CA LYS A 473 -34.16 -14.07 12.94
C LYS A 473 -32.77 -14.63 12.63
N ASP A 474 -31.75 -14.29 13.41
CA ASP A 474 -30.34 -14.63 13.19
C ASP A 474 -30.03 -16.15 13.24
N THR A 475 -30.82 -16.93 13.98
CA THR A 475 -30.74 -18.40 14.05
C THR A 475 -31.64 -19.10 13.01
N LEU A 476 -32.58 -18.38 12.39
CA LEU A 476 -33.55 -18.96 11.47
C LEU A 476 -32.93 -19.34 10.11
N SER A 477 -33.73 -19.96 9.23
CA SER A 477 -33.31 -20.15 7.84
C SER A 477 -33.07 -18.81 7.15
N VAL A 478 -32.14 -18.78 6.20
CA VAL A 478 -31.88 -17.62 5.32
C VAL A 478 -33.15 -17.10 4.64
N ASN A 479 -34.17 -17.95 4.43
CA ASN A 479 -35.45 -17.53 3.84
C ASN A 479 -36.30 -16.62 4.75
N SER A 480 -36.05 -16.62 6.07
CA SER A 480 -36.69 -15.72 7.02
C SER A 480 -35.95 -14.38 7.17
N ARG A 481 -34.69 -14.32 6.74
CA ARG A 481 -33.83 -13.14 6.76
C ARG A 481 -33.79 -12.46 5.39
N VAL A 482 -34.90 -11.86 5.00
CA VAL A 482 -35.05 -11.21 3.68
C VAL A 482 -34.43 -9.81 3.72
N ALA A 483 -33.39 -9.61 2.91
CA ALA A 483 -32.71 -8.32 2.83
C ALA A 483 -33.57 -7.27 2.11
N THR A 484 -33.25 -6.00 2.35
CA THR A 484 -33.75 -4.86 1.56
C THR A 484 -32.60 -4.07 0.95
N GLU A 485 -32.91 -3.27 -0.06
CA GLU A 485 -31.92 -2.45 -0.76
C GLU A 485 -31.13 -1.61 0.24
N THR A 486 -29.81 -1.54 0.07
CA THR A 486 -28.89 -0.86 0.99
C THR A 486 -27.80 -0.16 0.19
N THR A 487 -27.41 1.04 0.61
CA THR A 487 -26.36 1.84 -0.02
C THR A 487 -25.23 2.12 0.97
N ILE A 488 -23.99 1.80 0.59
CA ILE A 488 -22.79 2.08 1.40
C ILE A 488 -21.77 2.83 0.54
N ASN A 489 -21.36 4.00 1.02
CA ASN A 489 -20.26 4.76 0.43
C ASN A 489 -19.10 4.87 1.44
N ALA A 490 -18.09 4.01 1.30
CA ALA A 490 -16.91 4.05 2.16
C ALA A 490 -15.78 3.21 1.56
N ALA A 491 -14.53 3.63 1.78
CA ALA A 491 -13.40 2.74 1.55
C ALA A 491 -13.35 1.65 2.62
N PHE A 492 -13.05 0.42 2.22
CA PHE A 492 -12.95 -0.71 3.13
C PHE A 492 -11.51 -1.21 3.19
N LEU A 493 -11.04 -1.46 4.42
CA LEU A 493 -9.85 -2.26 4.68
C LEU A 493 -10.20 -3.35 5.68
N ALA A 494 -10.11 -4.61 5.26
CA ALA A 494 -10.42 -5.76 6.08
C ALA A 494 -9.68 -7.02 5.63
N GLY A 495 -9.54 -7.96 6.56
CA GLY A 495 -9.03 -9.28 6.27
C GLY A 495 -9.96 -10.06 5.34
N THR A 496 -9.38 -10.82 4.44
CA THR A 496 -10.08 -11.79 3.58
C THR A 496 -9.46 -13.18 3.72
N ASP A 497 -10.22 -14.25 3.49
CA ASP A 497 -9.66 -15.61 3.58
C ASP A 497 -8.77 -15.91 2.35
N ILE A 498 -8.02 -17.02 2.40
CA ILE A 498 -7.13 -17.45 1.31
C ILE A 498 -7.72 -18.68 0.63
N THR A 499 -7.95 -18.61 -0.68
CA THR A 499 -8.35 -19.79 -1.44
C THR A 499 -7.26 -20.84 -1.42
N GLY A 500 -7.65 -22.07 -1.13
CA GLY A 500 -6.76 -23.20 -0.93
C GLY A 500 -5.87 -23.12 0.32
N GLY A 501 -6.06 -22.11 1.16
CA GLY A 501 -5.35 -21.92 2.43
C GLY A 501 -3.88 -21.53 2.31
N VAL A 502 -3.37 -21.34 1.09
CA VAL A 502 -1.97 -21.00 0.82
C VAL A 502 -1.91 -20.01 -0.35
N GLU A 503 -1.03 -19.02 -0.27
CA GLU A 503 -0.80 -18.07 -1.36
C GLU A 503 -0.02 -18.69 -2.52
N GLY A 504 -0.11 -18.07 -3.69
CA GLY A 504 0.51 -18.50 -4.91
C GLY A 504 0.01 -19.85 -5.45
N SER A 505 0.81 -20.43 -6.34
CA SER A 505 0.54 -21.73 -6.97
C SER A 505 0.34 -22.90 -6.00
N GLY A 506 0.90 -22.83 -4.78
CA GLY A 506 0.72 -23.85 -3.74
C GLY A 506 -0.74 -24.00 -3.25
N GLY A 507 -1.54 -22.93 -3.35
CA GLY A 507 -2.96 -22.92 -3.03
C GLY A 507 -3.88 -23.37 -4.17
N GLN A 508 -3.32 -23.63 -5.36
CA GLN A 508 -4.12 -24.06 -6.50
C GLN A 508 -4.71 -25.46 -6.29
N ASP A 509 -5.94 -25.64 -6.77
CA ASP A 509 -6.62 -26.94 -6.90
C ASP A 509 -6.87 -27.68 -5.57
N LYS A 510 -6.96 -26.92 -4.47
CA LYS A 510 -7.23 -27.43 -3.12
C LYS A 510 -8.73 -27.46 -2.76
N GLY A 511 -9.62 -27.05 -3.65
CA GLY A 511 -11.09 -27.10 -3.48
C GLY A 511 -11.71 -26.01 -2.60
N SER A 512 -10.96 -25.45 -1.63
CA SER A 512 -11.46 -24.43 -0.69
C SER A 512 -11.48 -23.03 -1.32
N TYR A 513 -12.64 -22.55 -1.78
CA TYR A 513 -12.81 -21.19 -2.28
C TYR A 513 -13.05 -20.17 -1.15
N ASN A 514 -12.39 -19.01 -1.19
CA ASN A 514 -12.56 -17.93 -0.20
C ASN A 514 -13.77 -17.01 -0.48
N GLY A 515 -14.38 -17.11 -1.67
CA GLY A 515 -15.48 -16.25 -2.11
C GLY A 515 -15.09 -15.11 -3.06
N GLY A 516 -13.80 -14.92 -3.34
CA GLY A 516 -13.27 -13.87 -4.22
C GLY A 516 -13.55 -12.44 -3.73
N LEU A 517 -13.19 -11.45 -4.54
CA LEU A 517 -13.53 -10.05 -4.30
C LEU A 517 -15.04 -9.86 -4.20
N GLU A 518 -15.83 -10.60 -4.98
CA GLU A 518 -17.30 -10.55 -4.96
C GLU A 518 -17.93 -11.02 -3.63
N ASN A 519 -17.11 -11.50 -2.69
CA ASN A 519 -17.50 -11.77 -1.32
C ASN A 519 -16.55 -11.15 -0.29
N TYR A 520 -15.91 -10.03 -0.64
CA TYR A 520 -15.15 -9.24 0.32
C TYR A 520 -16.04 -8.84 1.52
N PRO A 521 -17.23 -8.20 1.33
CA PRO A 521 -18.20 -8.12 2.39
C PRO A 521 -18.80 -9.50 2.67
N ARG A 522 -18.85 -9.87 3.95
CA ARG A 522 -19.54 -11.07 4.42
C ARG A 522 -21.03 -10.77 4.61
N PHE A 523 -21.88 -11.67 4.13
CA PHE A 523 -23.34 -11.52 4.17
C PHE A 523 -24.00 -12.57 5.05
N HIS A 524 -25.19 -12.23 5.58
CA HIS A 524 -25.95 -13.06 6.53
C HIS A 524 -27.44 -13.23 6.16
N GLU A 525 -27.86 -12.70 5.02
CA GLU A 525 -29.27 -12.61 4.61
C GLU A 525 -29.52 -13.16 3.21
N LYS A 526 -30.78 -13.29 2.84
CA LYS A 526 -31.22 -13.55 1.48
C LYS A 526 -31.32 -12.24 0.70
N TRP A 527 -30.32 -11.99 -0.16
CA TRP A 527 -30.28 -10.83 -1.05
C TRP A 527 -30.71 -11.12 -2.49
N THR A 528 -31.22 -12.32 -2.79
CA THR A 528 -31.63 -12.66 -4.16
C THR A 528 -32.65 -11.64 -4.70
N GLY A 529 -32.30 -10.96 -5.79
CA GLY A 529 -33.14 -9.92 -6.40
C GLY A 529 -33.07 -8.54 -5.72
N VAL A 530 -32.20 -8.37 -4.72
CA VAL A 530 -32.03 -7.14 -3.94
C VAL A 530 -30.64 -6.57 -4.21
N ALA A 531 -30.56 -5.26 -4.45
CA ALA A 531 -29.30 -4.59 -4.71
C ALA A 531 -28.58 -4.16 -3.43
N LEU A 532 -27.28 -4.38 -3.40
CA LEU A 532 -26.36 -3.65 -2.55
C LEU A 532 -25.60 -2.67 -3.43
N HIS A 533 -25.86 -1.39 -3.21
CA HIS A 533 -25.15 -0.30 -3.87
C HIS A 533 -23.90 0.02 -3.06
N TYR A 534 -22.72 -0.20 -3.63
CA TYR A 534 -21.45 0.09 -2.99
C TYR A 534 -20.62 1.02 -3.88
N ARG A 535 -20.12 2.11 -3.28
CA ARG A 535 -19.07 2.95 -3.87
C ARG A 535 -17.93 3.06 -2.88
N GLY A 536 -16.73 2.66 -3.28
CA GLY A 536 -15.58 2.71 -2.40
C GLY A 536 -14.33 2.08 -2.97
N SER A 537 -13.54 1.46 -2.11
CA SER A 537 -12.26 0.80 -2.42
C SER A 537 -12.16 -0.47 -1.58
N PHE A 538 -11.81 -1.60 -2.18
CA PHE A 538 -11.56 -2.84 -1.45
C PHE A 538 -10.07 -3.03 -1.17
N VAL A 539 -9.65 -3.02 0.09
CA VAL A 539 -8.25 -3.22 0.48
C VAL A 539 -8.11 -4.39 1.44
N SER A 540 -7.31 -5.39 1.12
CA SER A 540 -7.04 -6.50 2.03
C SER A 540 -5.55 -6.69 2.27
N LEU A 541 -5.10 -6.44 3.51
CA LEU A 541 -3.69 -6.52 3.87
C LEU A 541 -3.27 -7.87 4.48
N GLY A 542 -4.24 -8.75 4.75
CA GLY A 542 -4.01 -10.01 5.44
C GLY A 542 -5.27 -10.87 5.58
N THR A 543 -5.17 -11.93 6.38
CA THR A 543 -6.32 -12.74 6.79
C THR A 543 -6.93 -12.22 8.09
N PRO A 544 -8.23 -12.42 8.32
CA PRO A 544 -8.85 -12.13 9.61
C PRO A 544 -8.18 -12.91 10.75
N GLN A 545 -7.86 -12.22 11.82
CA GLN A 545 -7.18 -12.73 13.02
C GLN A 545 -8.16 -13.18 14.11
N HIS A 546 -9.37 -12.61 14.15
CA HIS A 546 -10.33 -12.87 15.24
C HIS A 546 -11.54 -13.65 14.77
N VAL A 547 -12.30 -13.13 13.79
CA VAL A 547 -13.52 -13.77 13.28
C VAL A 547 -13.25 -14.33 11.89
N ASN A 548 -12.90 -15.61 11.82
CA ASN A 548 -12.21 -16.22 10.68
C ASN A 548 -12.91 -17.47 10.10
N GLY A 549 -14.22 -17.61 10.31
CA GLY A 549 -15.00 -18.71 9.78
C GLY A 549 -14.87 -18.83 8.27
N ALA A 550 -14.79 -20.07 7.78
CA ALA A 550 -14.62 -20.35 6.36
C ALA A 550 -15.82 -19.89 5.52
N TRP A 551 -15.57 -19.50 4.28
CA TRP A 551 -16.63 -19.13 3.33
C TRP A 551 -17.62 -20.28 3.10
N LYS A 552 -18.92 -19.95 3.16
CA LYS A 552 -20.04 -20.85 2.85
C LYS A 552 -21.14 -20.09 2.14
N TYR A 553 -21.73 -20.67 1.10
CA TYR A 553 -22.85 -20.09 0.37
C TYR A 553 -24.15 -20.86 0.61
N GLY A 554 -25.29 -20.16 0.61
CA GLY A 554 -26.61 -20.78 0.68
C GLY A 554 -27.18 -20.83 2.09
N ASN A 555 -28.01 -21.83 2.38
CA ASN A 555 -28.67 -21.96 3.68
C ASN A 555 -27.72 -22.64 4.68
N PRO A 556 -27.58 -22.13 5.92
CA PRO A 556 -28.24 -20.94 6.47
C PRO A 556 -27.52 -19.61 6.19
N GLN A 557 -26.30 -19.60 5.65
CA GLN A 557 -25.48 -18.38 5.55
C GLN A 557 -26.12 -17.18 4.83
N TYR A 558 -26.21 -17.21 3.50
CA TYR A 558 -26.65 -16.06 2.70
C TYR A 558 -27.03 -16.47 1.28
N LYS A 559 -27.74 -15.59 0.58
CA LYS A 559 -27.86 -15.58 -0.87
C LYS A 559 -27.34 -14.25 -1.40
N ALA A 560 -26.62 -14.27 -2.52
CA ALA A 560 -25.88 -13.10 -3.02
C ALA A 560 -26.80 -11.97 -3.52
N PRO A 561 -26.38 -10.70 -3.36
CA PRO A 561 -27.10 -9.53 -3.86
C PRO A 561 -26.88 -9.32 -5.36
N ILE A 562 -27.69 -8.44 -5.94
CA ILE A 562 -27.30 -7.69 -7.13
C ILE A 562 -26.18 -6.75 -6.68
N ARG A 563 -24.97 -6.97 -7.20
CA ARG A 563 -23.77 -6.20 -6.82
C ARG A 563 -23.65 -4.98 -7.73
N ASP A 564 -24.30 -3.89 -7.36
CA ASP A 564 -23.99 -2.59 -7.94
C ASP A 564 -22.78 -2.00 -7.20
N TRP A 565 -21.60 -2.55 -7.50
CA TRP A 565 -20.35 -2.17 -6.86
C TRP A 565 -19.52 -1.35 -7.83
N GLY A 566 -18.98 -0.24 -7.34
CA GLY A 566 -18.13 0.65 -8.12
C GLY A 566 -17.01 1.22 -7.27
N TYR A 567 -15.91 1.57 -7.95
CA TYR A 567 -14.86 2.38 -7.34
C TYR A 567 -15.40 3.79 -7.07
N ASP A 568 -15.09 4.37 -5.90
CA ASP A 568 -15.42 5.76 -5.63
C ASP A 568 -14.35 6.68 -6.25
N THR A 569 -14.70 7.29 -7.39
CA THR A 569 -13.79 8.16 -8.14
C THR A 569 -13.42 9.43 -7.39
N ASP A 570 -14.14 9.80 -6.33
CA ASP A 570 -13.77 10.95 -5.50
C ASP A 570 -12.42 10.72 -4.83
N PHE A 571 -12.02 9.46 -4.57
CA PHE A 571 -10.71 9.15 -4.00
C PHE A 571 -9.52 9.45 -4.93
N ASN A 572 -9.77 9.75 -6.21
CA ASN A 572 -8.74 10.28 -7.11
C ASN A 572 -8.31 11.71 -6.76
N ASP A 573 -9.09 12.42 -5.94
CA ASP A 573 -8.72 13.70 -5.36
C ASP A 573 -8.18 13.48 -3.93
N ALA A 574 -6.94 13.91 -3.68
CA ALA A 574 -6.30 13.76 -2.39
C ALA A 574 -7.06 14.44 -1.23
N SER A 575 -7.87 15.48 -1.52
CA SER A 575 -8.69 16.17 -0.53
C SER A 575 -9.93 15.38 -0.10
N ASN A 576 -10.37 14.41 -0.91
CA ASN A 576 -11.53 13.57 -0.66
C ASN A 576 -11.15 12.18 -0.14
N LEU A 577 -9.87 11.94 0.15
CA LEU A 577 -9.42 10.71 0.79
C LEU A 577 -9.96 10.65 2.23
N PRO A 578 -10.41 9.47 2.69
CA PRO A 578 -10.83 9.29 4.08
C PRO A 578 -9.74 9.69 5.09
N PRO A 579 -10.11 10.16 6.29
CA PRO A 579 -9.14 10.55 7.31
C PRO A 579 -8.16 9.43 7.61
N LEU A 580 -6.88 9.77 7.78
CA LEU A 580 -5.82 8.80 8.10
C LEU A 580 -5.76 7.60 7.13
N SER A 581 -6.04 7.83 5.84
CA SER A 581 -5.99 6.78 4.80
C SER A 581 -4.65 6.04 4.80
N PRO A 582 -4.65 4.69 4.81
CA PRO A 582 -3.43 3.90 4.78
C PRO A 582 -2.73 4.04 3.44
N ARG A 583 -1.40 3.87 3.46
CA ARG A 583 -0.54 4.07 2.29
C ARG A 583 0.38 2.88 2.11
N PHE A 584 0.80 2.60 0.89
CA PHE A 584 1.95 1.73 0.63
C PHE A 584 3.15 2.56 0.21
N VAL A 585 4.34 1.97 0.38
CA VAL A 585 5.61 2.54 -0.06
C VAL A 585 6.20 1.67 -1.16
N TYR A 586 6.72 2.33 -2.19
CA TYR A 586 7.60 1.69 -3.16
C TYR A 586 8.75 2.63 -3.54
N LEU A 587 9.86 2.03 -3.96
CA LEU A 587 11.05 2.74 -4.36
C LEU A 587 11.17 2.73 -5.87
N ARG A 588 11.62 3.85 -6.44
CA ARG A 588 11.92 3.97 -7.86
C ARG A 588 13.32 4.53 -8.06
N GLN A 589 14.08 3.90 -8.93
CA GLN A 589 15.34 4.43 -9.43
C GLN A 589 15.07 5.30 -10.67
N GLU A 590 15.57 6.54 -10.69
CA GLU A 590 15.29 7.47 -11.80
C GLU A 590 16.48 7.63 -12.75
N LEU A 591 17.69 7.85 -12.22
CA LEU A 591 18.82 8.30 -13.03
C LEU A 591 20.16 7.81 -12.47
N PHE A 592 21.03 7.37 -13.37
CA PHE A 592 22.44 7.12 -13.14
C PHE A 592 23.25 8.19 -13.89
N VAL A 593 23.94 9.07 -13.17
CA VAL A 593 24.73 10.16 -13.76
C VAL A 593 26.21 9.85 -13.60
N ARG A 594 26.97 10.05 -14.69
CA ARG A 594 28.43 10.02 -14.71
C ARG A 594 28.95 11.43 -14.96
N GLU A 595 29.73 11.94 -14.03
CA GLU A 595 30.50 13.17 -14.24
C GLU A 595 31.94 12.83 -14.60
N PHE A 596 32.44 13.50 -15.64
CA PHE A 596 33.85 13.45 -16.01
C PHE A 596 34.46 14.78 -15.56
N ASP A 597 35.33 14.74 -14.55
CA ASP A 597 36.28 15.84 -14.36
C ASP A 597 37.25 15.81 -15.54
N GLN A 598 37.27 16.88 -16.34
CA GLN A 598 38.32 17.12 -17.35
C GLN A 598 39.60 17.63 -16.69
#